data_AF-A0AA88DB00-F1
#
_entry.id   AF-A0AA88DB00-F1
#
_cell.length_a   1.000
_cell.length_b   1.000
_cell.length_c   1.000
_cell.angle_alpha   90.00
_cell.angle_beta   90.00
_cell.angle_gamma   90.00
#
_symmetry.space_group_name_H-M   'P 1'
#
loop_
_entity.id
_entity.type
_entity.pdbx_description
1 polymer ?
#
loop_
_entity_poly.entity_id
_entity_poly.type
_entity_poly.pdbx_seq_one_letter_code
_entity_poly.pdbx_strand_id
1 'polypeptide(L)'
;MPWLALPFGDVRKIHLERVFAVDMNPTIVAIGSSYGQTNKVLVDREIYSLILHGAEAYPFTEERFEYLEERAQEMAKRWPKKLKHDEHELVLSDYRNFYACNACMEMGGSWCFLCEKKKCNFFLHPKCALDKE
;
A
#
# COMPACT_ATOMS: atom_id res chain seq x y z
N MET A 1 1.90 8.02 -10.42
CA MET A 1 0.66 8.46 -9.74
C MET A 1 -0.30 9.04 -10.76
N PRO A 2 -1.39 8.35 -11.12
CA PRO A 2 -2.35 8.82 -12.12
C PRO A 2 -3.41 9.82 -11.58
N TRP A 3 -3.30 10.23 -10.32
CA TRP A 3 -4.27 11.11 -9.65
C TRP A 3 -3.81 12.56 -9.62
N LEU A 4 -4.79 13.48 -9.58
CA LEU A 4 -4.58 14.91 -9.41
C LEU A 4 -3.92 15.17 -8.05
N ALA A 5 -2.68 15.65 -8.06
CA ALA A 5 -1.95 16.03 -6.85
C ALA A 5 -1.77 17.55 -6.80
N LEU A 6 -1.88 18.13 -5.61
CA LEU A 6 -1.47 19.51 -5.38
C LEU A 6 0.06 19.55 -5.26
N PRO A 7 0.75 20.43 -6.00
CA PRO A 7 2.18 20.64 -5.81
C PRO A 7 2.54 21.07 -4.38
N PHE A 8 3.77 20.78 -3.97
CA PHE A 8 4.28 21.25 -2.70
C PHE A 8 4.25 22.79 -2.64
N GLY A 9 3.71 23.35 -1.55
CA GLY A 9 3.58 24.80 -1.36
C GLY A 9 2.44 25.47 -2.13
N ASP A 10 1.54 24.71 -2.76
CA ASP A 10 0.39 25.28 -3.46
C ASP A 10 -0.51 26.09 -2.49
N VAL A 11 -0.74 27.36 -2.82
CA VAL A 11 -1.52 28.31 -1.99
C VAL A 11 -2.97 27.88 -1.80
N ARG A 12 -3.51 27.05 -2.70
CA ARG A 12 -4.88 26.51 -2.61
C ARG A 12 -5.02 25.49 -1.48
N LYS A 13 -3.91 24.92 -0.98
CA LYS A 13 -3.91 23.93 0.09
C LYS A 13 -4.74 24.38 1.30
N ILE A 14 -4.49 25.59 1.81
CA ILE A 14 -5.20 26.15 2.98
C ILE A 14 -6.70 26.27 2.73
N HIS A 15 -7.10 26.64 1.51
CA HIS A 15 -8.51 26.75 1.15
C HIS A 15 -9.16 25.36 1.09
N LEU A 16 -8.50 24.39 0.47
CA LEU A 16 -9.02 23.03 0.30
C LEU A 16 -9.08 22.27 1.63
N GLU A 17 -8.13 22.46 2.54
CA GLU A 17 -8.18 21.94 3.91
C GLU A 17 -9.45 22.39 4.63
N ARG A 18 -9.83 23.67 4.50
CA ARG A 18 -11.07 24.21 5.07
C ARG A 18 -12.31 23.68 4.37
N VAL A 19 -12.31 23.58 3.05
CA VAL A 19 -13.44 23.09 2.25
C VAL A 19 -13.75 21.63 2.57
N PHE A 20 -12.72 20.80 2.73
CA PHE A 20 -12.87 19.37 3.02
C PHE A 20 -12.83 19.03 4.51
N ALA A 21 -12.57 20.00 5.39
CA ALA A 21 -12.40 19.82 6.83
C ALA A 21 -11.35 18.75 7.17
N VAL A 22 -10.16 18.87 6.56
CA VAL A 22 -9.03 17.94 6.73
C VAL A 22 -7.79 18.66 7.23
N ASP A 23 -6.96 17.94 7.98
CA ASP A 23 -5.68 18.45 8.51
C ASP A 23 -4.53 18.28 7.50
N MET A 24 -3.40 18.94 7.82
CA MET A 24 -2.18 19.03 7.01
C MET A 24 -1.43 17.70 6.72
N ASN A 25 -1.99 16.56 7.15
CA ASN A 25 -1.43 15.24 6.86
C ASN A 25 -1.68 14.86 5.40
N PRO A 26 -0.89 13.94 4.81
CA PRO A 26 -1.19 13.38 3.51
C PRO A 26 -2.64 12.85 3.50
N THR A 27 -3.53 13.58 2.84
CA THR A 27 -4.97 13.31 2.84
C THR A 27 -5.43 13.10 1.41
N ILE A 28 -6.25 12.09 1.21
CA ILE A 28 -6.84 11.78 -0.09
C ILE A 28 -8.35 12.02 0.03
N VAL A 29 -8.89 12.80 -0.90
CA VAL A 29 -10.32 13.09 -0.96
C VAL A 29 -10.88 12.47 -2.23
N ALA A 30 -11.86 11.58 -2.08
CA ALA A 30 -12.61 11.04 -3.21
C ALA A 30 -13.74 12.01 -3.58
N ILE A 31 -13.66 12.55 -4.81
CA ILE A 31 -14.63 13.50 -5.37
C ILE A 31 -15.51 12.72 -6.36
N GLY A 32 -16.80 12.57 -6.06
CA GLY A 32 -17.75 11.83 -6.91
C GLY A 32 -18.98 11.32 -6.16
N SER A 33 -20.10 11.16 -6.87
CA SER A 33 -21.42 10.87 -6.27
C SER A 33 -21.66 9.41 -5.86
N SER A 34 -20.63 8.58 -5.72
CA SER A 34 -20.80 7.12 -5.53
C SER A 34 -21.48 6.72 -4.22
N TYR A 35 -21.70 7.65 -3.28
CA TYR A 35 -22.32 7.39 -1.97
C TYR A 35 -23.34 8.46 -1.55
N GLY A 36 -23.91 9.23 -2.48
CA GLY A 36 -24.94 10.25 -2.15
C GLY A 36 -24.42 11.49 -1.40
N GLN A 37 -23.10 11.61 -1.22
CA GLN A 37 -22.43 12.78 -0.64
C GLN A 37 -21.33 13.23 -1.60
N THR A 38 -21.20 14.54 -1.81
CA THR A 38 -20.39 15.11 -2.90
C THR A 38 -18.88 14.87 -2.72
N ASN A 39 -18.43 14.63 -1.49
CA ASN A 39 -17.02 14.49 -1.12
C ASN A 39 -16.88 13.50 0.05
N LYS A 40 -16.16 12.38 -0.13
CA LYS A 40 -15.75 11.49 0.98
C LYS A 40 -14.26 11.72 1.25
N VAL A 41 -13.93 12.17 2.46
CA VAL A 41 -12.55 12.12 2.95
C VAL A 41 -12.20 10.65 3.16
N LEU A 42 -11.16 10.18 2.47
CA LEU A 42 -10.68 8.81 2.67
C LEU A 42 -10.03 8.71 4.04
N VAL A 43 -10.41 7.69 4.81
CA VAL A 43 -9.78 7.41 6.09
C VAL A 43 -8.58 6.49 5.87
N ASP A 44 -7.93 6.13 6.97
CA ASP A 44 -6.73 5.30 6.99
C ASP A 44 -6.83 4.13 6.00
N ARG A 45 -7.86 3.28 6.08
CA ARG A 45 -7.95 2.06 5.27
C ARG A 45 -7.89 2.29 3.76
N GLU A 46 -8.61 3.26 3.22
CA GLU A 46 -8.59 3.55 1.80
C GLU A 46 -7.24 4.11 1.36
N ILE A 47 -6.63 4.99 2.17
CA ILE A 47 -5.28 5.48 1.95
C ILE A 47 -4.28 4.31 1.97
N TYR A 48 -4.42 3.40 2.93
CA TYR A 48 -3.57 2.21 3.04
C TYR A 48 -3.68 1.36 1.78
N SER A 49 -4.90 1.09 1.33
CA SER A 49 -5.16 0.31 0.12
C SER A 49 -4.56 0.96 -1.14
N LEU A 50 -4.61 2.30 -1.26
CA LEU A 50 -4.01 3.02 -2.38
C LEU A 50 -2.48 2.90 -2.41
N ILE A 51 -1.83 2.95 -1.24
CA ILE A 51 -0.37 2.78 -1.17
C ILE A 51 0.03 1.35 -1.58
N LEU A 52 -0.77 0.33 -1.22
CA LEU A 52 -0.47 -1.07 -1.53
C LEU A 52 -0.83 -1.49 -2.96
N HIS A 53 -2.00 -1.07 -3.44
CA HIS A 53 -2.63 -1.59 -4.64
C HIS A 53 -2.77 -0.54 -5.75
N GLY A 54 -2.37 0.71 -5.49
CA GLY A 54 -2.49 1.79 -6.46
C GLY A 54 -3.93 1.97 -6.93
N ALA A 55 -4.12 2.15 -8.23
CA ALA A 55 -5.44 2.35 -8.82
C ALA A 55 -6.37 1.14 -8.67
N GLU A 56 -5.83 -0.07 -8.44
CA GLU A 56 -6.65 -1.27 -8.22
C GLU A 56 -7.41 -1.22 -6.89
N ALA A 57 -7.04 -0.34 -5.96
CA ALA A 57 -7.78 -0.13 -4.72
C ALA A 57 -9.19 0.45 -4.94
N TYR A 58 -9.43 1.11 -6.09
CA TYR A 58 -10.73 1.65 -6.44
C TYR A 58 -11.63 0.58 -7.08
N PRO A 59 -12.95 0.58 -6.83
CA PRO A 59 -13.68 1.47 -5.91
C PRO A 59 -13.48 1.09 -4.43
N PHE A 60 -13.59 2.07 -3.53
CA PHE A 60 -13.43 1.86 -2.09
C PHE A 60 -14.68 1.23 -1.44
N THR A 61 -14.97 -0.02 -1.81
CA THR A 61 -16.07 -0.81 -1.24
C THR A 61 -15.55 -1.99 -0.43
N GLU A 62 -16.35 -2.52 0.49
CA GLU A 62 -15.97 -3.69 1.29
C GLU A 62 -15.63 -4.89 0.39
N GLU A 63 -16.46 -5.14 -0.62
CA GLU A 63 -16.26 -6.25 -1.55
C GLU A 63 -14.94 -6.12 -2.32
N ARG A 64 -14.52 -4.88 -2.64
CA ARG A 64 -13.25 -4.65 -3.31
C ARG A 64 -12.07 -4.93 -2.40
N PHE A 65 -12.18 -4.55 -1.12
CA PHE A 65 -11.12 -4.82 -0.14
C PHE A 65 -10.99 -6.32 0.14
N GLU A 66 -12.10 -7.02 0.35
CA GLU A 66 -12.13 -8.48 0.53
C GLU A 66 -11.49 -9.18 -0.67
N TYR A 67 -11.88 -8.80 -1.89
CA TYR A 67 -11.29 -9.35 -3.12
C TYR A 67 -9.76 -9.17 -3.18
N LEU A 68 -9.24 -7.99 -2.82
CA LEU A 68 -7.80 -7.72 -2.84
C LEU A 68 -7.05 -8.55 -1.80
N GLU A 69 -7.63 -8.72 -0.61
CA GLU A 69 -7.07 -9.53 0.46
C GLU A 69 -7.07 -11.03 0.12
N GLU A 70 -8.20 -11.56 -0.36
CA GLU A 70 -8.30 -12.95 -0.82
C GLU A 70 -7.32 -13.25 -1.93
N ARG A 71 -7.21 -12.35 -2.92
CA ARG A 71 -6.23 -12.48 -4.02
C ARG A 71 -4.80 -12.54 -3.47
N ALA A 72 -4.47 -11.72 -2.47
CA ALA A 72 -3.15 -11.73 -1.84
C ALA A 72 -2.90 -13.04 -1.08
N GLN A 73 -3.87 -13.55 -0.33
CA GLN A 73 -3.79 -14.83 0.38
C GLN A 73 -3.63 -16.02 -0.58
N GLU A 74 -4.37 -16.05 -1.69
CA GLU A 74 -4.27 -17.10 -2.70
C GLU A 74 -2.91 -17.11 -3.40
N MET A 75 -2.33 -15.93 -3.67
CA MET A 75 -0.97 -15.84 -4.17
C MET A 75 0.05 -16.35 -3.13
N ALA A 76 -0.14 -15.99 -1.85
CA ALA A 76 0.76 -16.40 -0.77
C ALA A 76 0.83 -17.91 -0.57
N LYS A 77 -0.29 -18.63 -0.81
CA LYS A 77 -0.32 -20.11 -0.78
C LYS A 77 0.63 -20.76 -1.79
N ARG A 78 0.98 -20.06 -2.88
CA ARG A 78 1.85 -20.57 -3.96
C ARG A 78 3.33 -20.24 -3.73
N TRP A 79 3.64 -19.36 -2.78
CA TRP A 79 5.00 -18.94 -2.50
C TRP A 79 5.69 -19.87 -1.49
N PRO A 80 7.02 -20.06 -1.59
CA PRO A 80 7.76 -20.82 -0.62
C PRO A 80 7.73 -20.12 0.74
N LYS A 81 7.61 -20.90 1.82
CA LYS A 81 7.61 -20.35 3.20
C LYS A 81 8.96 -19.77 3.61
N LYS A 82 10.04 -20.31 3.05
CA LYS A 82 11.42 -19.87 3.29
C LYS A 82 12.20 -19.89 1.99
N LEU A 83 13.10 -18.93 1.81
CA LEU A 83 14.04 -18.92 0.71
C LEU A 83 15.36 -18.25 1.14
N LYS A 84 16.43 -18.56 0.43
CA LYS A 84 17.73 -17.91 0.62
C LYS A 84 17.94 -16.88 -0.49
N HIS A 85 18.23 -15.65 -0.10
CA HIS A 85 18.58 -14.55 -0.98
C HIS A 85 19.91 -13.97 -0.50
N ASP A 86 20.98 -14.15 -1.28
CA ASP A 86 22.35 -13.80 -0.90
C ASP A 86 22.73 -14.32 0.51
N GLU A 87 23.02 -13.39 1.44
CA GLU A 87 23.37 -13.67 2.84
C GLU A 87 22.16 -13.68 3.80
N HIS A 88 20.95 -13.54 3.24
CA HIS A 88 19.69 -13.44 3.97
C HIS A 88 18.88 -14.74 3.85
N GLU A 89 18.56 -15.32 5.00
CA GLU A 89 17.52 -16.34 5.12
C GLU A 89 16.19 -15.63 5.31
N LEU A 90 15.34 -15.70 4.28
CA LEU A 90 14.07 -14.99 4.24
C LEU A 90 12.90 -15.92 4.56
N VAL A 91 11.92 -15.39 5.29
CA VAL A 91 10.65 -16.03 5.62
C VAL A 91 9.51 -15.23 5.04
N LEU A 92 8.54 -15.93 4.45
CA LEU A 92 7.29 -15.34 4.02
C LEU A 92 6.45 -14.95 5.24
N SER A 93 6.02 -13.70 5.32
CA SER A 93 5.17 -13.19 6.40
C SER A 93 4.03 -12.36 5.86
N ASP A 94 2.86 -12.52 6.48
CA ASP A 94 1.78 -11.55 6.43
C ASP A 94 2.25 -10.32 7.23
N TYR A 95 2.67 -9.28 6.51
CA TYR A 95 3.15 -8.03 7.06
C TYR A 95 2.09 -6.97 6.80
N ARG A 96 1.27 -6.73 7.83
CA ARG A 96 0.12 -5.83 7.78
C ARG A 96 0.47 -4.35 7.69
N ASN A 97 1.75 -4.00 7.81
CA ASN A 97 2.24 -2.64 7.68
C ASN A 97 2.97 -2.46 6.35
N PHE A 98 3.46 -1.25 6.07
CA PHE A 98 4.29 -1.01 4.90
C PHE A 98 5.75 -1.27 5.18
N TYR A 99 6.46 -1.68 4.13
CA TYR A 99 7.92 -1.80 4.14
C TYR A 99 8.49 -1.23 2.85
N ALA A 100 9.73 -0.76 2.91
CA ALA A 100 10.51 -0.49 1.71
C ALA A 100 11.20 -1.78 1.27
N CYS A 101 11.03 -2.16 0.02
CA CYS A 101 11.71 -3.32 -0.55
C CYS A 101 13.19 -3.00 -0.76
N ASN A 102 14.09 -3.83 -0.22
CA ASN A 102 15.53 -3.62 -0.34
C ASN A 102 16.08 -3.83 -1.75
N ALA A 103 15.34 -4.47 -2.66
CA ALA A 103 15.78 -4.69 -4.04
C ALA A 103 15.42 -3.52 -4.97
N CYS A 104 14.15 -3.09 -4.96
CA CYS A 104 13.65 -2.06 -5.88
C CYS A 104 13.42 -0.70 -5.24
N MET A 105 13.58 -0.57 -3.91
CA MET A 105 13.34 0.64 -3.12
C MET A 105 11.89 1.16 -3.14
N GLU A 106 10.96 0.39 -3.71
CA GLU A 106 9.54 0.71 -3.71
C GLU A 106 8.83 0.18 -2.47
N MET A 107 7.71 0.82 -2.12
CA MET A 107 6.88 0.41 -0.99
C MET A 107 6.15 -0.91 -1.28
N GLY A 108 6.03 -1.75 -0.25
CA GLY A 108 5.24 -2.97 -0.27
C GLY A 108 4.37 -3.10 0.97
N GLY A 109 3.48 -4.09 0.96
CA GLY A 109 2.72 -4.52 2.13
C GLY A 109 1.82 -5.70 1.81
N SER A 110 0.99 -6.09 2.78
CA SER A 110 0.31 -7.39 2.86
C SER A 110 1.26 -8.57 3.06
N TRP A 111 2.09 -8.91 2.06
CA TRP A 111 3.04 -10.02 2.15
C TRP A 111 4.45 -9.56 1.81
N CYS A 112 5.42 -10.09 2.55
CA CYS A 112 6.84 -9.84 2.31
C CYS A 112 7.69 -11.07 2.61
N PHE A 113 8.87 -11.11 2.02
CA PHE A 113 9.96 -11.93 2.51
C PHE A 113 10.84 -11.09 3.42
N LEU A 114 10.88 -11.41 4.72
CA LEU A 114 11.76 -10.73 5.68
C LEU A 114 12.88 -11.64 6.15
N CYS A 115 14.04 -11.06 6.47
CA CYS A 115 15.15 -11.82 7.02
C CYS A 115 14.87 -12.29 8.46
N GLU A 116 15.11 -13.57 8.76
CA GLU A 116 14.96 -14.14 10.12
C GLU A 116 15.92 -13.52 11.13
N LYS A 117 17.07 -13.00 10.67
CA LYS A 117 18.05 -12.32 11.52
C LYS A 117 17.40 -11.09 12.15
N LYS A 118 17.24 -11.13 13.48
CA LYS A 118 16.73 -9.98 14.25
C LYS A 118 17.54 -8.71 13.93
N LYS A 119 16.84 -7.58 13.77
CA LYS A 119 17.40 -6.26 13.46
C LYS A 119 18.06 -6.11 12.08
N CYS A 120 17.95 -7.11 11.20
CA CYS A 120 18.43 -7.01 9.82
C CYS A 120 17.58 -6.03 9.00
N ASN A 121 16.27 -5.92 9.31
CA ASN A 121 15.31 -5.05 8.62
C ASN A 121 15.35 -5.18 7.10
N PHE A 122 15.66 -6.38 6.60
CA PHE A 122 15.73 -6.69 5.18
C PHE A 122 14.40 -7.30 4.74
N PHE A 123 13.69 -6.59 3.87
CA PHE A 123 12.38 -6.92 3.34
C PHE A 123 12.43 -6.93 1.82
N LEU A 124 11.85 -7.95 1.20
CA LEU A 124 11.64 -8.00 -0.24
C LEU A 124 10.17 -8.20 -0.56
N HIS A 125 9.73 -7.59 -1.67
CA HIS A 125 8.48 -7.99 -2.30
C HIS A 125 8.54 -9.47 -2.67
N PRO A 126 7.40 -10.19 -2.62
CA PRO A 126 7.33 -11.57 -3.11
C PRO A 126 7.86 -11.74 -4.53
N LYS A 127 7.58 -10.78 -5.42
CA LYS A 127 8.12 -10.78 -6.79
C LYS A 127 9.63 -10.60 -6.81
N CYS A 128 10.16 -9.57 -6.14
CA CYS A 128 11.61 -9.33 -6.07
C CYS A 128 12.41 -10.49 -5.44
N ALA A 129 11.80 -11.27 -4.56
CA ALA A 129 12.46 -12.42 -3.93
C ALA A 129 12.44 -13.69 -4.81
N LEU A 130 11.48 -13.79 -5.74
CA LEU A 130 11.25 -14.98 -6.57
C LEU A 130 11.78 -14.81 -8.00
N ASP A 131 11.66 -13.60 -8.55
CA ASP A 131 12.22 -13.20 -9.83
C ASP A 131 13.70 -12.88 -9.60
N LYS A 132 14.53 -13.93 -9.53
CA LYS A 132 15.99 -13.79 -9.56
C LYS A 132 16.38 -13.30 -10.95
N GLU A 133 16.85 -12.06 -11.06
CA GLU A 133 17.79 -11.72 -12.14
C GLU A 133 19.15 -12.39 -11.89
#